data_AF-A0A9P6AE59-F1
#
_entry.id   AF-A0A9P6AE59-F1
#
_cell.length_a   1.000
_cell.length_b   1.000
_cell.length_c   1.000
_cell.angle_alpha   90.00
_cell.angle_beta   90.00
_cell.angle_gamma   90.00
#
_symmetry.space_group_name_H-M   'P 1'
#
loop_
_entity.id
_entity.type
_entity.pdbx_description
1 polymer ?
#
loop_
_entity_poly.entity_id
_entity_poly.type
_entity_poly.pdbx_seq_one_letter_code
_entity_poly.pdbx_strand_id
1 'polypeptide(L)'
;MYSKKRKRGVDPYAIESQTTILPVADSLPPDGIPTDGAEYLYSVRLDAAMLPLSSRATNPFDLMQPVPSKPQGPQPKSGRHPYLPSEEWRVSFCRRFSLFRDNVRTAQLSPESVAAARKFKLPGPKDRPGWRRFIHPLPNASTHTDVKIADTVPTTIEPSPSHAKLTAEDLNFDDASSDEGDINAVAPLIHITGFQDHTKPVDSNEEELDEDKGEGDESASEEGCSSASYSIDDENEVPDLELPTLALMRRLDQENIVQIVMHYYHWLASSIDNPGKPLDIGAPMEDTTDPSIALSRVDARWLFYLLAHLDSDLTGAKEMSLLRSLARVCVSLVRKSLDHLPERCKSQAADDDNNGGEEGEINDEDNAMGEDLQAGRTGCWMVLVAVISVWGQIDLWLEANARLHGSFHHGESVDTSNYEF
;
A
#
# COMPACT_ATOMS: atom_id res chain seq x y z
N MET A 1 -37.65 13.06 -50.18
CA MET A 1 -38.09 12.04 -49.20
C MET A 1 -36.98 11.84 -48.18
N TYR A 2 -37.04 12.53 -47.03
CA TYR A 2 -36.03 12.42 -45.98
C TYR A 2 -36.44 11.32 -44.99
N SER A 3 -35.64 10.25 -44.95
CA SER A 3 -35.83 9.12 -44.03
C SER A 3 -35.32 9.50 -42.64
N LYS A 4 -36.25 9.69 -41.69
CA LYS A 4 -35.95 9.96 -40.28
C LYS A 4 -35.44 8.67 -39.61
N LYS A 5 -34.12 8.57 -39.41
CA LYS A 5 -33.52 7.58 -38.49
C LYS A 5 -33.87 7.96 -37.05
N ARG A 6 -34.74 7.18 -36.41
CA ARG A 6 -35.00 7.26 -34.96
C ARG A 6 -33.83 6.63 -34.21
N LYS A 7 -33.14 7.42 -33.37
CA LYS A 7 -32.20 6.94 -32.36
C LYS A 7 -32.98 6.11 -31.33
N ARG A 8 -32.72 4.81 -31.22
CA ARG A 8 -33.11 4.01 -30.05
C ARG A 8 -32.16 4.39 -28.93
N GLY A 9 -32.70 4.95 -27.85
CA GLY A 9 -31.97 5.10 -26.60
C GLY A 9 -31.73 3.70 -26.02
N VAL A 10 -30.48 3.40 -25.74
CA VAL A 10 -30.06 2.21 -25.01
C VAL A 10 -30.24 2.53 -23.53
N ASP A 11 -31.08 1.77 -22.84
CA ASP A 11 -31.36 1.94 -21.42
C ASP A 11 -30.20 1.31 -20.61
N PRO A 12 -29.42 2.09 -19.84
CA PRO A 12 -28.19 1.61 -19.19
C PRO A 12 -28.43 0.70 -17.98
N TYR A 13 -29.68 0.32 -17.69
CA TYR A 13 -30.04 -0.62 -16.61
C TYR A 13 -30.59 -1.95 -17.11
N ALA A 14 -30.31 -2.34 -18.35
CA ALA A 14 -30.63 -3.68 -18.85
C ALA A 14 -29.73 -4.73 -18.18
N ILE A 15 -30.04 -5.05 -16.92
CA ILE A 15 -29.59 -6.26 -16.24
C ILE A 15 -29.87 -7.41 -17.19
N GLU A 16 -28.82 -8.17 -17.51
CA GLU A 16 -28.83 -9.33 -18.39
C GLU A 16 -30.10 -10.15 -18.11
N SER A 17 -31.08 -9.93 -18.98
CA SER A 17 -32.46 -10.24 -18.66
C SER A 17 -32.54 -11.75 -18.68
N GLN A 18 -32.87 -12.37 -17.54
CA GLN A 18 -33.26 -13.78 -17.50
C GLN A 18 -34.12 -14.03 -18.74
N THR A 19 -33.59 -14.83 -19.67
CA THR A 19 -34.14 -14.92 -21.02
C THR A 19 -35.59 -15.35 -20.89
N THR A 20 -36.50 -14.44 -21.21
CA THR A 20 -37.92 -14.67 -20.99
C THR A 20 -38.39 -15.70 -22.01
N ILE A 21 -38.63 -16.93 -21.54
CA ILE A 21 -38.97 -18.10 -22.37
C ILE A 21 -40.37 -17.97 -22.99
N LEU A 22 -41.23 -17.12 -22.41
CA LEU A 22 -42.61 -16.92 -22.85
C LEU A 22 -42.82 -15.51 -23.40
N PRO A 23 -43.58 -15.36 -24.50
CA PRO A 23 -43.95 -14.05 -25.03
C PRO A 23 -44.86 -13.32 -24.03
N VAL A 24 -44.60 -12.04 -23.80
CA VAL A 24 -45.39 -11.18 -22.90
C VAL A 24 -45.91 -9.99 -23.70
N ALA A 25 -47.16 -9.61 -23.47
CA ALA A 25 -47.78 -8.48 -24.15
C ALA A 25 -47.14 -7.15 -23.72
N ASP A 26 -47.27 -6.11 -24.54
CA ASP A 26 -46.71 -4.78 -24.24
C ASP A 26 -47.65 -3.92 -23.36
N SER A 27 -48.94 -4.27 -23.30
CA SER A 27 -49.98 -3.50 -22.58
C SER A 27 -51.21 -4.36 -22.27
N LEU A 28 -51.95 -4.01 -21.22
CA LEU A 28 -53.26 -4.57 -20.91
C LEU A 28 -54.40 -3.88 -21.69
N PRO A 29 -55.54 -4.56 -21.95
CA PRO A 29 -56.75 -3.96 -22.46
C PRO A 29 -57.32 -2.88 -21.51
N PRO A 30 -58.18 -1.97 -22.01
CA PRO A 30 -58.67 -0.83 -21.22
C PRO A 30 -59.58 -1.22 -20.05
N ASP A 31 -60.16 -2.42 -20.05
CA ASP A 31 -60.95 -2.96 -18.93
C ASP A 31 -60.06 -3.57 -17.83
N GLY A 32 -58.75 -3.69 -18.07
CA GLY A 32 -57.76 -4.26 -17.15
C GLY A 32 -57.88 -5.77 -16.95
N ILE A 33 -58.74 -6.45 -17.71
CA ILE A 33 -58.94 -7.90 -17.59
C ILE A 33 -58.13 -8.58 -18.70
N PRO A 34 -57.12 -9.39 -18.38
CA PRO A 34 -56.34 -10.09 -19.40
C PRO A 34 -57.23 -11.08 -20.15
N THR A 35 -57.24 -10.97 -21.48
CA THR A 35 -58.03 -11.83 -22.37
C THR A 35 -57.23 -13.00 -22.94
N ASP A 36 -55.89 -12.89 -22.92
CA ASP A 36 -54.97 -13.94 -23.36
C ASP A 36 -53.84 -14.21 -22.35
N GLY A 37 -53.01 -15.21 -22.66
CA GLY A 37 -51.88 -15.59 -21.81
C GLY A 37 -50.74 -14.57 -21.76
N ALA A 38 -50.55 -13.77 -22.82
CA ALA A 38 -49.48 -12.79 -22.89
C ALA A 38 -49.81 -11.53 -22.05
N GLU A 39 -51.06 -11.10 -22.07
CA GLU A 39 -51.65 -10.04 -21.23
C GLU A 39 -51.65 -10.47 -19.76
N TYR A 40 -51.95 -11.73 -19.46
CA TYR A 40 -51.85 -12.27 -18.11
C TYR A 40 -50.40 -12.21 -17.57
N LEU A 41 -49.41 -12.57 -18.39
CA LEU A 41 -48.01 -12.46 -17.98
C LEU A 41 -47.59 -11.00 -17.78
N TYR A 42 -48.16 -10.06 -18.53
CA TYR A 42 -47.91 -8.64 -18.32
C TYR A 42 -48.48 -8.17 -16.98
N SER A 43 -49.71 -8.56 -16.61
CA SER A 43 -50.27 -8.23 -15.29
C SER A 43 -49.43 -8.82 -14.15
N VAL A 44 -48.97 -10.07 -14.28
CA VAL A 44 -48.07 -10.71 -13.29
C VAL A 44 -46.75 -9.96 -13.15
N ARG A 45 -46.16 -9.47 -14.25
CA ARG A 45 -44.94 -8.64 -14.16
C ARG A 45 -45.19 -7.31 -13.48
N LEU A 46 -46.35 -6.69 -13.74
CA LEU A 46 -46.76 -5.45 -13.08
C LEU A 46 -46.89 -5.68 -11.56
N ASP A 47 -47.55 -6.76 -11.15
CA ASP A 47 -47.70 -7.13 -9.74
C ASP A 47 -46.36 -7.46 -9.08
N ALA A 48 -45.49 -8.23 -9.77
CA ALA A 48 -44.17 -8.57 -9.28
C ALA A 48 -43.28 -7.33 -9.11
N ALA A 49 -43.41 -6.32 -9.97
CA ALA A 49 -42.70 -5.05 -9.83
C ALA A 49 -43.17 -4.22 -8.63
N MET A 50 -44.37 -4.47 -8.10
CA MET A 50 -44.84 -3.86 -6.85
C MET A 50 -44.32 -4.58 -5.59
N LEU A 51 -43.80 -5.80 -5.73
CA LEU A 51 -43.24 -6.56 -4.61
C LEU A 51 -41.78 -6.18 -4.34
N PRO A 52 -41.32 -6.20 -3.08
CA PRO A 52 -39.91 -5.95 -2.76
C PRO A 52 -39.02 -7.04 -3.38
N LEU A 53 -37.90 -6.63 -3.99
CA LEU A 53 -36.94 -7.54 -4.63
C LEU A 53 -36.42 -8.65 -3.69
N SER A 54 -36.33 -8.34 -2.40
CA SER A 54 -36.05 -9.32 -1.36
C SER A 54 -36.86 -8.99 -0.11
N SER A 55 -37.55 -9.99 0.44
CA SER A 55 -38.19 -9.90 1.75
C SER A 55 -37.48 -10.85 2.70
N ARG A 56 -36.87 -10.33 3.77
CA ARG A 56 -36.32 -11.15 4.84
C ARG A 56 -37.36 -11.25 5.96
N ALA A 57 -37.94 -12.44 6.15
CA ALA A 57 -38.80 -12.70 7.29
C ALA A 57 -37.91 -12.98 8.52
N THR A 58 -38.18 -12.29 9.63
CA THR A 58 -37.55 -12.61 10.91
C THR A 58 -38.00 -14.00 11.34
N ASN A 59 -37.05 -14.90 11.59
CA ASN A 59 -37.37 -16.25 12.06
C ASN A 59 -37.93 -16.18 13.49
N PRO A 60 -39.20 -16.55 13.74
CA PRO A 60 -39.79 -16.49 15.08
C PRO A 60 -39.14 -17.49 16.06
N PHE A 61 -38.39 -18.47 15.57
CA PHE A 61 -37.68 -19.46 16.38
C PHE A 61 -36.24 -19.06 16.73
N ASP A 62 -35.74 -17.91 16.24
CA ASP A 62 -34.40 -17.42 16.55
C ASP A 62 -34.26 -16.98 18.01
N LEU A 63 -35.38 -16.78 18.72
CA LEU A 63 -35.42 -16.43 20.14
C LEU A 63 -35.18 -17.63 21.08
N MET A 64 -35.17 -18.86 20.56
CA MET A 64 -35.17 -20.07 21.41
C MET A 64 -33.99 -21.01 21.18
N GLN A 65 -33.10 -20.73 20.23
CA GLN A 65 -31.82 -21.43 20.23
C GLN A 65 -30.96 -20.80 21.32
N PRO A 66 -30.67 -21.50 22.44
CA PRO A 66 -29.54 -21.09 23.27
C PRO A 66 -28.36 -21.12 22.33
N VAL A 67 -27.89 -19.94 21.93
CA VAL A 67 -26.65 -19.81 21.18
C VAL A 67 -25.66 -20.67 21.96
N PRO A 68 -25.15 -21.79 21.40
CA PRO A 68 -24.14 -22.56 22.10
C PRO A 68 -23.07 -21.52 22.38
N SER A 69 -22.93 -21.17 23.66
CA SER A 69 -21.92 -20.26 24.13
C SER A 69 -20.64 -20.99 23.78
N LYS A 70 -20.14 -20.71 22.57
CA LYS A 70 -18.88 -21.18 22.03
C LYS A 70 -17.96 -20.97 23.21
N PRO A 71 -17.43 -22.03 23.84
CA PRO A 71 -16.74 -21.91 25.11
C PRO A 71 -15.74 -20.79 24.89
N GLN A 72 -16.01 -19.64 25.52
CA GLN A 72 -15.06 -18.56 25.58
C GLN A 72 -14.00 -19.15 26.48
N GLY A 73 -13.12 -19.96 25.87
CA GLY A 73 -11.85 -20.34 26.47
C GLY A 73 -11.29 -19.04 27.02
N PRO A 74 -10.77 -19.07 28.25
CA PRO A 74 -10.39 -17.87 29.00
C PRO A 74 -9.70 -16.93 28.02
N GLN A 75 -10.39 -15.85 27.65
CA GLN A 75 -9.84 -14.85 26.75
C GLN A 75 -8.54 -14.45 27.44
N PRO A 76 -7.38 -14.82 26.88
CA PRO A 76 -6.15 -14.47 27.54
C PRO A 76 -6.22 -12.97 27.70
N LYS A 77 -5.98 -12.47 28.90
CA LYS A 77 -5.71 -11.05 29.14
C LYS A 77 -4.36 -10.71 28.50
N SER A 78 -4.11 -11.16 27.28
CA SER A 78 -2.99 -10.74 26.46
C SER A 78 -3.29 -9.29 26.13
N GLY A 79 -2.82 -8.40 27.00
CA GLY A 79 -2.72 -6.98 26.69
C GLY A 79 -2.08 -6.86 25.32
N ARG A 80 -2.61 -5.96 24.49
CA ARG A 80 -2.04 -5.68 23.17
C ARG A 80 -0.56 -5.39 23.35
N HIS A 81 0.29 -6.01 22.53
CA HIS A 81 1.72 -5.72 22.55
C HIS A 81 1.93 -4.21 22.33
N PRO A 82 2.77 -3.52 23.15
CA PRO A 82 2.89 -2.06 23.11
C PRO A 82 3.39 -1.52 21.76
N TYR A 83 4.08 -2.36 20.98
CA TYR A 83 4.59 -2.01 19.65
C TYR A 83 3.64 -2.33 18.50
N LEU A 84 2.45 -2.90 18.77
CA LEU A 84 1.42 -3.05 17.74
C LEU A 84 0.71 -1.71 17.53
N PRO A 85 0.54 -1.27 16.27
CA PRO A 85 -0.28 -0.10 15.99
C PRO A 85 -1.69 -0.21 16.58
N SER A 86 -2.20 0.92 17.07
CA SER A 86 -3.56 0.98 17.60
C SER A 86 -4.60 0.65 16.51
N GLU A 87 -5.78 0.21 16.92
CA GLU A 87 -6.85 -0.11 15.99
C GLU A 87 -7.36 1.13 15.25
N GLU A 88 -7.45 2.26 15.95
CA GLU A 88 -7.79 3.55 15.37
C GLU A 88 -6.79 3.96 14.29
N TRP A 89 -5.48 3.79 14.55
CA TRP A 89 -4.44 4.07 13.57
C TRP A 89 -4.62 3.20 12.33
N ARG A 90 -4.90 1.90 12.50
CA ARG A 90 -5.13 0.99 11.36
C ARG A 90 -6.33 1.42 10.52
N VAL A 91 -7.48 1.67 11.14
CA VAL A 91 -8.70 2.09 10.43
C VAL A 91 -8.46 3.39 9.67
N SER A 92 -7.81 4.36 10.31
CA SER A 92 -7.42 5.63 9.68
C SER A 92 -6.47 5.42 8.51
N PHE A 93 -5.45 4.58 8.68
CA PHE A 93 -4.48 4.25 7.63
C PHE A 93 -5.14 3.56 6.45
N CYS A 94 -5.95 2.51 6.66
CA CYS A 94 -6.65 1.80 5.60
C CYS A 94 -7.49 2.74 4.74
N ARG A 95 -8.25 3.65 5.40
CA ARG A 95 -9.06 4.65 4.71
C ARG A 95 -8.19 5.58 3.86
N ARG A 96 -7.11 6.12 4.42
CA ARG A 96 -6.19 7.03 3.71
C ARG A 96 -5.46 6.32 2.57
N PHE A 97 -5.08 5.06 2.75
CA PHE A 97 -4.39 4.28 1.73
C PHE A 97 -5.30 3.96 0.55
N SER A 98 -6.58 3.64 0.79
CA SER A 98 -7.56 3.48 -0.28
C SER A 98 -7.70 4.76 -1.11
N LEU A 99 -7.89 5.90 -0.44
CA LEU A 99 -7.96 7.20 -1.12
C LEU A 99 -6.68 7.52 -1.89
N PHE A 100 -5.52 7.19 -1.33
CA PHE A 100 -4.24 7.35 -2.00
C PHE A 100 -4.15 6.52 -3.28
N ARG A 101 -4.59 5.25 -3.25
CA ARG A 101 -4.64 4.38 -4.44
C ARG A 101 -5.55 4.95 -5.52
N ASP A 102 -6.73 5.43 -5.14
CA ASP A 102 -7.68 6.04 -6.07
C ASP A 102 -7.07 7.30 -6.71
N ASN A 103 -6.39 8.13 -5.92
CA ASN A 103 -5.69 9.31 -6.41
C ASN A 103 -4.54 8.95 -7.36
N VAL A 104 -3.73 7.94 -7.01
CA VAL A 104 -2.62 7.46 -7.85
C VAL A 104 -3.12 6.97 -9.21
N ARG A 105 -4.23 6.24 -9.23
CA ARG A 105 -4.86 5.72 -10.46
C ARG A 105 -5.47 6.82 -11.31
N THR A 106 -6.16 7.78 -10.69
CA THR A 106 -6.92 8.83 -11.40
C THR A 106 -6.11 10.09 -11.73
N ALA A 107 -4.98 10.31 -11.06
CA ALA A 107 -4.20 11.54 -11.21
C ALA A 107 -3.85 11.83 -12.68
N GLN A 108 -3.96 13.09 -13.10
CA GLN A 108 -3.51 13.47 -14.44
C GLN A 108 -2.06 13.96 -14.32
N LEU A 109 -1.16 13.35 -15.10
CA LEU A 109 0.24 13.74 -15.12
C LEU A 109 0.45 14.87 -16.13
N SER A 110 1.26 15.86 -15.76
CA SER A 110 1.67 16.88 -16.72
C SER A 110 2.54 16.24 -17.82
N PRO A 111 2.45 16.71 -19.08
CA PRO A 111 3.28 16.17 -20.16
C PRO A 111 4.78 16.31 -19.87
N GLU A 112 5.18 17.35 -19.12
CA GLU A 112 6.54 17.56 -18.66
C GLU A 112 7.01 16.48 -17.69
N SER A 113 6.18 16.11 -16.69
CA SER A 113 6.52 15.02 -15.76
C SER A 113 6.68 13.68 -16.48
N VAL A 114 5.85 13.42 -17.50
CA VAL A 114 5.95 12.23 -18.34
C VAL A 114 7.22 12.26 -19.19
N ALA A 115 7.56 13.43 -19.75
CA ALA A 115 8.79 13.60 -20.52
C ALA A 115 10.05 13.44 -19.65
N ALA A 116 10.05 14.01 -18.44
CA ALA A 116 11.12 13.84 -17.45
C ALA A 116 11.27 12.37 -17.06
N ALA A 117 10.16 11.68 -16.78
CA ALA A 117 10.18 10.26 -16.45
C ALA A 117 10.79 9.42 -17.58
N ARG A 118 10.56 9.76 -18.86
CA ARG A 118 11.14 9.06 -20.02
C ARG A 118 12.66 9.17 -20.14
N LYS A 119 13.28 10.18 -19.52
CA LYS A 119 14.75 10.34 -19.50
C LYS A 119 15.43 9.20 -18.72
N PHE A 120 14.73 8.58 -17.77
CA PHE A 120 15.27 7.46 -17.00
C PHE A 120 15.26 6.16 -17.80
N LYS A 121 16.44 5.54 -17.90
CA LYS A 121 16.61 4.17 -18.38
C LYS A 121 16.30 3.22 -17.22
N LEU A 122 15.14 2.58 -17.27
CA LEU A 122 14.74 1.60 -16.28
C LEU A 122 15.57 0.32 -16.42
N PRO A 123 16.01 -0.30 -15.31
CA PRO A 123 16.60 -1.63 -15.32
C PRO A 123 15.62 -2.66 -15.90
N GLY A 124 16.14 -3.78 -16.41
CA GLY A 124 15.28 -4.88 -16.87
C GLY A 124 14.52 -5.52 -15.70
N PRO A 125 13.33 -6.13 -15.92
CA PRO A 125 12.52 -6.72 -14.84
C PRO A 125 13.29 -7.69 -13.94
N LYS A 126 14.19 -8.48 -14.55
CA LYS A 126 14.97 -9.51 -13.87
C LYS A 126 16.32 -9.02 -13.35
N ASP A 127 16.69 -7.77 -13.63
CA ASP A 127 17.96 -7.18 -13.20
C ASP A 127 17.89 -6.69 -11.75
N ARG A 128 17.89 -7.65 -10.82
CA ARG A 128 17.87 -7.38 -9.37
C ARG A 128 18.95 -6.38 -8.92
N PRO A 129 20.25 -6.54 -9.24
CA PRO A 129 21.26 -5.57 -8.81
C PRO A 129 21.08 -4.20 -9.48
N GLY A 130 20.63 -4.14 -10.73
CA GLY A 130 20.28 -2.90 -11.41
C GLY A 130 19.17 -2.13 -10.70
N TRP A 131 18.09 -2.81 -10.29
CA TRP A 131 17.01 -2.20 -9.50
C TRP A 131 17.48 -1.68 -8.14
N ARG A 132 18.36 -2.41 -7.44
CA ARG A 132 18.90 -1.94 -6.15
C ARG A 132 19.69 -0.63 -6.30
N ARG A 133 20.55 -0.55 -7.32
CA ARG A 133 21.32 0.68 -7.62
C ARG A 133 20.43 1.83 -8.08
N PHE A 134 19.35 1.51 -8.79
CA PHE A 134 18.38 2.50 -9.24
C PHE A 134 17.59 3.11 -8.07
N ILE A 135 17.21 2.29 -7.09
CA ILE A 135 16.46 2.72 -5.90
C ILE A 135 17.38 3.44 -4.88
N HIS A 136 18.62 2.98 -4.75
CA HIS A 136 19.64 3.59 -3.89
C HIS A 136 20.80 4.09 -4.75
N PRO A 137 20.67 5.27 -5.36
CA PRO A 137 21.80 5.87 -6.07
C PRO A 137 22.96 6.04 -5.09
N LEU A 138 24.15 5.59 -5.48
CA LEU A 138 25.35 5.85 -4.69
C LEU A 138 25.66 7.35 -4.77
N PRO A 139 25.88 8.05 -3.64
CA PRO A 139 26.08 9.50 -3.63
C PRO A 139 27.25 9.97 -4.51
N ASN A 140 28.22 9.08 -4.75
CA ASN A 140 29.43 9.40 -5.54
C ASN A 140 29.40 8.86 -6.98
N ALA A 141 28.36 8.12 -7.36
CA ALA A 141 28.21 7.66 -8.73
C ALA A 141 27.60 8.79 -9.56
N SER A 142 28.41 9.78 -9.93
CA SER A 142 27.94 10.82 -10.84
C SER A 142 27.34 10.14 -12.07
N THR A 143 26.09 10.47 -12.35
CA THR A 143 25.26 9.88 -13.40
C THR A 143 25.72 10.34 -14.78
N HIS A 144 27.02 10.26 -15.08
CA HIS A 144 27.48 10.26 -16.46
C HIS A 144 27.16 8.90 -17.06
N THR A 145 25.94 8.80 -17.57
CA THR A 145 25.43 7.73 -18.43
C THR A 145 26.16 7.72 -19.78
N ASP A 146 27.47 7.47 -19.75
CA ASP A 146 28.27 7.07 -20.90
C ASP A 146 29.09 5.82 -20.57
N VAL A 147 28.55 4.95 -19.70
CA VAL A 147 28.96 3.54 -19.69
C VAL A 147 28.39 2.92 -20.95
N LYS A 148 29.10 3.13 -22.06
CA LYS A 148 29.04 2.34 -23.28
C LYS A 148 29.22 0.90 -22.83
N ILE A 149 28.11 0.19 -22.62
CA ILE A 149 28.09 -1.25 -22.43
C ILE A 149 28.74 -1.79 -23.69
N ALA A 150 30.03 -2.08 -23.61
CA ALA A 150 30.75 -2.70 -24.69
C ALA A 150 30.06 -4.04 -24.92
N ASP A 151 29.41 -4.18 -26.08
CA ASP A 151 29.01 -5.46 -26.63
C ASP A 151 30.23 -6.38 -26.55
N THR A 152 30.23 -7.19 -25.49
CA THR A 152 31.31 -8.12 -25.23
C THR A 152 31.06 -9.24 -26.21
N VAL A 153 31.84 -9.20 -27.29
CA VAL A 153 31.95 -10.22 -28.33
C VAL A 153 31.81 -11.61 -27.70
N PRO A 154 30.94 -12.50 -28.22
CA PRO A 154 30.85 -13.86 -27.73
C PRO A 154 32.21 -14.52 -27.96
N THR A 155 32.89 -14.81 -26.87
CA THR A 155 34.08 -15.66 -26.90
C THR A 155 33.61 -17.04 -27.34
N THR A 156 33.93 -17.38 -28.59
CA THR A 156 33.88 -18.73 -29.15
C THR A 156 34.66 -19.66 -28.25
N ILE A 157 33.96 -20.37 -27.38
CA ILE A 157 34.47 -21.53 -26.65
C ILE A 157 34.28 -22.74 -27.58
N GLU A 158 35.40 -23.37 -27.93
CA GLU A 158 35.45 -24.67 -28.63
C GLU A 158 34.61 -25.73 -27.90
N PRO A 159 33.83 -26.55 -28.62
CA PRO A 159 33.04 -27.61 -28.02
C PRO A 159 33.92 -28.84 -27.73
N SER A 160 33.98 -29.24 -26.46
CA SER A 160 34.36 -30.60 -26.06
C SER A 160 33.09 -31.44 -25.81
N PRO A 161 33.00 -32.70 -26.28
CA PRO A 161 31.76 -33.45 -26.31
C PRO A 161 31.61 -34.35 -25.09
N SER A 162 30.45 -34.33 -24.42
CA SER A 162 29.82 -35.53 -23.83
C SER A 162 28.57 -35.19 -22.99
N HIS A 163 27.46 -35.86 -23.32
CA HIS A 163 26.30 -36.22 -22.47
C HIS A 163 25.53 -35.08 -21.76
N ALA A 164 24.19 -34.99 -21.73
CA ALA A 164 23.12 -35.92 -22.02
C ALA A 164 21.86 -35.15 -22.48
N LYS A 165 21.01 -35.89 -23.17
CA LYS A 165 19.81 -35.50 -23.88
C LYS A 165 18.64 -35.40 -22.88
N LEU A 166 18.05 -34.21 -22.72
CA LEU A 166 16.70 -34.07 -22.16
C LEU A 166 15.89 -33.14 -23.07
N THR A 167 14.75 -33.66 -23.47
CA THR A 167 13.85 -33.19 -24.51
C THR A 167 12.99 -32.03 -24.03
N ALA A 168 12.92 -30.98 -24.84
CA ALA A 168 11.91 -29.93 -24.75
C ALA A 168 10.73 -30.34 -25.63
N GLU A 169 9.62 -30.74 -25.02
CA GLU A 169 8.29 -30.74 -25.65
C GLU A 169 7.26 -30.32 -24.60
N ASP A 170 6.26 -29.59 -25.08
CA ASP A 170 5.00 -29.20 -24.44
C ASP A 170 4.98 -28.07 -23.40
N LEU A 171 4.88 -26.83 -23.92
CA LEU A 171 3.96 -25.83 -23.39
C LEU A 171 3.30 -25.05 -24.55
N ASN A 172 2.41 -25.74 -25.28
CA ASN A 172 1.29 -25.09 -25.97
C ASN A 172 0.13 -25.07 -24.99
N PHE A 173 -0.40 -23.90 -24.62
CA PHE A 173 -1.73 -23.83 -24.03
C PHE A 173 -2.51 -22.65 -24.56
N ASP A 174 -3.75 -22.97 -24.89
CA ASP A 174 -4.66 -22.26 -25.77
C ASP A 174 -5.13 -20.90 -25.24
N ASP A 175 -5.37 -20.06 -26.25
CA ASP A 175 -6.08 -18.79 -26.30
C ASP A 175 -7.45 -18.86 -25.60
N ALA A 176 -7.58 -18.16 -24.47
CA ALA A 176 -8.86 -17.90 -23.81
C ALA A 176 -9.12 -16.38 -23.80
N SER A 177 -9.78 -15.94 -24.86
CA SER A 177 -10.47 -14.65 -24.96
C SER A 177 -11.40 -14.44 -23.76
N SER A 178 -11.17 -13.38 -22.99
CA SER A 178 -12.13 -12.83 -22.04
C SER A 178 -12.36 -11.35 -22.35
N ASP A 179 -13.63 -11.07 -22.59
CA ASP A 179 -14.23 -9.80 -22.98
C ASP A 179 -14.37 -8.92 -21.73
N GLU A 180 -13.60 -7.84 -21.65
CA GLU A 180 -13.62 -6.87 -20.54
C GLU A 180 -14.64 -5.77 -20.85
N GLY A 181 -15.70 -5.71 -20.05
CA GLY A 181 -16.73 -4.68 -20.11
C GLY A 181 -16.33 -3.42 -19.34
N ASP A 182 -16.21 -2.30 -20.06
CA ASP A 182 -15.97 -0.95 -19.54
C ASP A 182 -17.07 -0.47 -18.56
N ILE A 183 -16.69 -0.17 -17.31
CA ILE A 183 -17.51 0.59 -16.35
C ILE A 183 -16.87 1.95 -16.06
N ASN A 184 -17.30 2.96 -16.81
CA ASN A 184 -17.00 4.38 -16.53
C ASN A 184 -17.95 4.93 -15.46
N ALA A 185 -17.51 4.99 -14.21
CA ALA A 185 -18.16 5.78 -13.17
C ALA A 185 -17.37 7.09 -12.96
N VAL A 186 -17.98 8.21 -13.35
CA VAL A 186 -17.44 9.56 -13.13
C VAL A 186 -17.57 9.91 -11.64
N ALA A 187 -16.45 9.86 -10.91
CA ALA A 187 -16.34 10.38 -9.55
C ALA A 187 -16.01 11.88 -9.57
N PRO A 188 -16.52 12.68 -8.60
CA PRO A 188 -16.31 14.12 -8.57
C PRO A 188 -14.88 14.46 -8.15
N LEU A 189 -14.28 15.39 -8.90
CA LEU A 189 -12.98 16.00 -8.65
C LEU A 189 -13.04 16.81 -7.34
N ILE A 190 -12.49 16.27 -6.25
CA ILE A 190 -12.33 17.00 -4.99
C ILE A 190 -10.97 17.72 -5.05
N HIS A 191 -11.01 19.05 -5.20
CA HIS A 191 -9.87 19.91 -4.93
C HIS A 191 -9.60 19.91 -3.41
N ILE A 192 -8.54 19.24 -2.98
CA ILE A 192 -8.05 19.33 -1.60
C ILE A 192 -7.14 20.56 -1.52
N THR A 193 -7.70 21.70 -1.11
CA THR A 193 -6.94 22.86 -0.64
C THR A 193 -6.88 22.82 0.89
N GLY A 194 -5.67 22.87 1.45
CA GLY A 194 -5.36 23.43 2.77
C GLY A 194 -5.95 22.73 3.99
N PHE A 195 -5.14 21.92 4.67
CA PHE A 195 -5.41 21.55 6.07
C PHE A 195 -4.78 22.63 6.96
N GLN A 196 -5.62 23.51 7.52
CA GLN A 196 -5.25 24.36 8.66
C GLN A 196 -5.32 23.54 9.94
N ASP A 197 -4.30 23.72 10.79
CA ASP A 197 -4.23 23.21 12.15
C ASP A 197 -5.46 23.65 12.97
N HIS A 198 -6.15 22.67 13.56
CA HIS A 198 -7.11 22.96 14.61
C HIS A 198 -6.42 22.91 15.98
N THR A 199 -6.38 24.09 16.56
CA THR A 199 -6.04 24.42 17.93
C THR A 199 -6.90 23.67 18.96
N LYS A 200 -6.31 23.55 20.15
CA LYS A 200 -6.79 22.88 21.38
C LYS A 200 -8.22 23.29 21.79
N PRO A 201 -8.97 22.42 22.49
CA PRO A 201 -10.24 22.79 23.11
C PRO A 201 -9.96 23.71 24.30
N VAL A 202 -10.57 24.90 24.29
CA VAL A 202 -10.63 25.83 25.42
C VAL A 202 -11.87 25.50 26.25
N ASP A 203 -11.63 25.14 27.50
CA ASP A 203 -12.64 25.01 28.54
C ASP A 203 -13.34 26.36 28.76
N SER A 204 -14.66 26.32 28.73
CA SER A 204 -15.53 27.45 29.03
C SER A 204 -15.77 27.52 30.53
N ASN A 205 -15.03 28.40 31.22
CA ASN A 205 -15.47 28.95 32.50
C ASN A 205 -15.82 30.42 32.29
N GLU A 206 -17.10 30.71 32.42
CA GLU A 206 -17.65 32.05 32.59
C GLU A 206 -17.28 32.53 33.99
N GLU A 207 -16.52 33.62 34.10
CA GLU A 207 -16.56 34.47 35.29
C GLU A 207 -16.41 35.95 34.89
N GLU A 208 -17.24 36.73 35.58
CA GLU A 208 -17.54 38.15 35.44
C GLU A 208 -16.35 39.10 35.66
N LEU A 209 -16.45 40.25 34.97
CA LEU A 209 -16.13 41.63 35.41
C LEU A 209 -14.72 41.93 35.95
N ASP A 210 -13.99 42.80 35.26
CA ASP A 210 -13.95 44.22 35.65
C ASP A 210 -13.25 45.10 34.60
N GLU A 211 -13.76 46.33 34.49
CA GLU A 211 -13.22 47.43 33.69
C GLU A 211 -11.85 47.87 34.20
N ASP A 212 -10.86 48.04 33.31
CA ASP A 212 -9.85 49.09 33.53
C ASP A 212 -9.36 49.68 32.21
N LYS A 213 -9.32 51.01 32.20
CA LYS A 213 -8.90 51.88 31.11
C LYS A 213 -7.40 52.09 31.22
N GLY A 214 -6.65 51.69 30.19
CA GLY A 214 -5.25 52.05 30.02
C GLY A 214 -4.97 52.51 28.60
N GLU A 215 -4.96 53.82 28.40
CA GLU A 215 -4.33 54.49 27.26
C GLU A 215 -2.83 54.17 27.25
N GLY A 216 -2.27 53.80 26.10
CA GLY A 216 -0.87 53.37 26.05
C GLY A 216 -0.33 53.06 24.67
N ASP A 217 -0.14 54.13 23.90
CA ASP A 217 1.06 54.41 23.10
C ASP A 217 1.32 53.65 21.78
N GLU A 218 1.57 54.50 20.79
CA GLU A 218 1.98 54.21 19.44
C GLU A 218 3.45 53.74 19.44
N SER A 219 3.75 52.62 18.79
CA SER A 219 5.05 52.48 18.14
C SER A 219 4.99 51.49 17.00
N ALA A 220 5.08 52.08 15.81
CA ALA A 220 5.39 51.40 14.58
C ALA A 220 6.78 50.74 14.67
N SER A 221 6.84 49.45 14.40
CA SER A 221 8.04 48.76 13.92
C SER A 221 7.62 47.83 12.79
N GLU A 222 7.64 48.38 11.57
CA GLU A 222 7.71 47.60 10.34
C GLU A 222 9.05 46.87 10.32
N GLU A 223 9.10 45.69 10.92
CA GLU A 223 10.20 44.76 10.66
C GLU A 223 9.93 44.07 9.32
N GLY A 224 10.73 44.47 8.34
CA GLY A 224 10.72 43.95 6.99
C GLY A 224 10.88 42.44 6.99
N CYS A 225 9.85 41.76 6.48
CA CYS A 225 9.94 40.40 6.01
C CYS A 225 10.91 40.39 4.81
N SER A 226 12.18 40.14 5.10
CA SER A 226 13.22 39.87 4.13
C SER A 226 12.82 38.61 3.37
N SER A 227 12.10 38.80 2.27
CA SER A 227 11.85 37.77 1.29
C SER A 227 13.21 37.38 0.73
N ALA A 228 13.73 36.25 1.20
CA ALA A 228 14.89 35.60 0.62
C ALA A 228 14.58 35.34 -0.85
N SER A 229 15.06 36.22 -1.73
CA SER A 229 15.11 35.97 -3.16
C SER A 229 16.11 34.84 -3.34
N TYR A 230 15.60 33.63 -3.47
CA TYR A 230 16.39 32.48 -3.89
C TYR A 230 16.89 32.80 -5.30
N SER A 231 18.20 33.02 -5.44
CA SER A 231 18.85 33.26 -6.73
C SER A 231 18.81 31.96 -7.54
N ILE A 232 17.87 31.88 -8.47
CA ILE A 232 17.72 30.80 -9.46
C ILE A 232 18.82 31.01 -10.51
N ASP A 233 20.06 30.62 -10.22
CA ASP A 233 21.14 30.67 -11.22
C ASP A 233 22.07 29.43 -11.18
N ASP A 234 21.75 28.38 -10.42
CA ASP A 234 22.47 27.11 -10.49
C ASP A 234 21.71 26.08 -11.35
N GLU A 235 21.79 26.24 -12.67
CA GLU A 235 21.14 25.36 -13.66
C GLU A 235 21.72 23.92 -13.72
N ASN A 236 22.55 23.51 -12.75
CA ASN A 236 23.15 22.17 -12.70
C ASN A 236 22.79 21.35 -11.44
N GLU A 237 21.85 21.79 -10.59
CA GLU A 237 21.30 20.91 -9.57
C GLU A 237 20.60 19.72 -10.26
N VAL A 238 21.24 18.55 -10.16
CA VAL A 238 20.66 17.28 -10.60
C VAL A 238 19.38 17.13 -9.79
N PRO A 239 18.19 17.14 -10.42
CA PRO A 239 16.93 17.12 -9.69
C PRO A 239 16.93 15.88 -8.80
N ASP A 240 16.75 16.04 -7.48
CA ASP A 240 16.78 14.96 -6.50
C ASP A 240 15.94 13.76 -6.94
N LEU A 241 16.60 12.77 -7.55
CA LEU A 241 16.00 11.58 -8.15
C LEU A 241 15.59 10.55 -7.10
N GLU A 242 15.61 10.92 -5.82
CA GLU A 242 15.58 9.97 -4.72
C GLU A 242 14.21 9.32 -4.51
N LEU A 243 13.15 9.88 -5.10
CA LEU A 243 11.77 9.52 -4.75
C LEU A 243 11.00 8.84 -5.90
N PRO A 244 10.22 7.77 -5.60
CA PRO A 244 9.35 7.13 -6.57
C PRO A 244 8.28 8.12 -7.04
N THR A 245 8.54 8.74 -8.20
CA THR A 245 7.65 9.75 -8.76
C THR A 245 6.47 9.05 -9.45
N LEU A 246 5.27 9.60 -9.34
CA LEU A 246 4.07 9.02 -9.97
C LEU A 246 4.25 8.79 -11.49
N ALA A 247 4.93 9.72 -12.17
CA ALA A 247 5.25 9.58 -13.59
C ALA A 247 6.18 8.41 -13.91
N LEU A 248 7.08 8.07 -12.98
CA LEU A 248 7.95 6.91 -13.09
C LEU A 248 7.15 5.62 -12.87
N MET A 249 6.32 5.60 -11.82
CA MET A 249 5.51 4.45 -11.46
C MET A 249 4.51 4.06 -12.56
N ARG A 250 3.94 5.04 -13.29
CA ARG A 250 3.08 4.77 -14.45
C ARG A 250 3.77 4.15 -15.66
N ARG A 251 5.10 4.17 -15.70
CA ARG A 251 5.87 3.47 -16.75
C ARG A 251 6.14 2.01 -16.39
N LEU A 252 5.88 1.61 -15.15
CA LEU A 252 6.10 0.24 -14.70
C LEU A 252 4.83 -0.57 -14.97
N ASP A 253 4.95 -1.55 -15.85
CA ASP A 253 3.90 -2.55 -16.04
C ASP A 253 3.69 -3.36 -14.75
N GLN A 254 2.50 -3.95 -14.61
CA GLN A 254 2.14 -4.76 -13.44
C GLN A 254 3.13 -5.90 -13.20
N GLU A 255 3.63 -6.57 -14.25
CA GLU A 255 4.66 -7.59 -14.14
C GLU A 255 5.96 -7.02 -13.54
N ASN A 256 6.40 -5.84 -13.98
CA ASN A 256 7.59 -5.19 -13.44
C ASN A 256 7.40 -4.83 -11.96
N ILE A 257 6.23 -4.32 -11.56
CA ILE A 257 5.93 -4.00 -10.17
C ILE A 257 6.02 -5.26 -9.29
N VAL A 258 5.41 -6.38 -9.71
CA VAL A 258 5.48 -7.66 -9.01
C VAL A 258 6.93 -8.14 -8.89
N GLN A 259 7.72 -8.04 -9.95
CA GLN A 259 9.14 -8.42 -9.94
C GLN A 259 9.95 -7.55 -8.98
N ILE A 260 9.72 -6.24 -8.94
CA ILE A 260 10.41 -5.33 -8.00
C ILE A 260 10.02 -5.68 -6.56
N VAL A 261 8.73 -5.95 -6.28
CA VAL A 261 8.27 -6.40 -4.96
C VAL A 261 8.92 -7.73 -4.56
N MET A 262 9.12 -8.65 -5.51
CA MET A 262 9.86 -9.89 -5.30
C MET A 262 11.33 -9.63 -4.95
N HIS A 263 12.00 -8.70 -5.64
CA HIS A 263 13.37 -8.30 -5.33
C HIS A 263 13.47 -7.71 -3.91
N TYR A 264 12.50 -6.88 -3.50
CA TYR A 264 12.39 -6.36 -2.14
C TYR A 264 12.26 -7.47 -1.10
N TYR A 265 11.37 -8.44 -1.33
CA TYR A 265 11.25 -9.60 -0.45
C TYR A 265 12.61 -10.28 -0.26
N HIS A 266 13.33 -10.55 -1.35
CA HIS A 266 14.64 -11.20 -1.25
C HIS A 266 15.69 -10.33 -0.55
N TRP A 267 15.74 -9.00 -0.79
CA TRP A 267 16.69 -8.12 -0.09
C TRP A 267 16.41 -8.09 1.41
N LEU A 268 15.14 -7.99 1.81
CA LEU A 268 14.75 -7.97 3.22
C LEU A 268 14.93 -9.33 3.90
N ALA A 269 14.65 -10.43 3.21
CA ALA A 269 14.94 -11.78 3.74
C ALA A 269 16.46 -11.97 3.93
N SER A 270 17.26 -11.56 2.94
CA SER A 270 18.72 -11.64 3.03
C SER A 270 19.30 -10.76 4.15
N SER A 271 18.74 -9.57 4.39
CA SER A 271 19.19 -8.70 5.49
C SER A 271 18.85 -9.27 6.86
N ILE A 272 17.75 -10.01 6.96
CA ILE A 272 17.39 -10.76 8.16
C ILE A 272 18.38 -11.90 8.41
N ASP A 273 18.72 -12.71 7.40
CA ASP A 273 19.55 -13.90 7.59
C ASP A 273 21.04 -13.59 7.81
N ASN A 274 21.53 -12.49 7.23
CA ASN A 274 22.93 -12.09 7.31
C ASN A 274 23.10 -10.67 7.88
N PRO A 275 22.78 -10.44 9.17
CA PRO A 275 23.05 -9.16 9.79
C PRO A 275 24.58 -8.91 9.77
N GLY A 276 25.02 -7.85 9.11
CA GLY A 276 26.44 -7.45 9.07
C GLY A 276 27.21 -7.82 7.80
N LYS A 277 26.62 -8.58 6.86
CA LYS A 277 27.21 -8.65 5.51
C LYS A 277 26.63 -7.52 4.67
N PRO A 278 27.43 -6.52 4.23
CA PRO A 278 26.95 -5.55 3.27
C PRO A 278 26.43 -6.30 2.04
N LEU A 279 25.19 -6.03 1.66
CA LEU A 279 24.55 -6.64 0.50
C LEU A 279 25.46 -6.38 -0.71
N ASP A 280 26.02 -7.48 -1.21
CA ASP A 280 27.16 -7.57 -2.11
C ASP A 280 26.92 -6.84 -3.44
N ILE A 281 27.14 -5.52 -3.47
CA ILE A 281 27.14 -4.71 -4.69
C ILE A 281 28.34 -3.75 -4.63
N GLY A 282 29.55 -4.30 -4.50
CA GLY A 282 30.79 -3.66 -4.94
C GLY A 282 31.10 -2.24 -4.43
N ALA A 283 30.45 -1.79 -3.35
CA ALA A 283 30.77 -0.53 -2.73
C ALA A 283 32.09 -0.70 -1.96
N PRO A 284 33.10 0.15 -2.22
CA PRO A 284 34.34 0.11 -1.47
C PRO A 284 34.06 0.28 0.02
N MET A 285 34.70 -0.59 0.79
CA MET A 285 34.51 -0.89 2.20
C MET A 285 35.05 0.22 3.11
N GLU A 286 34.56 1.45 2.95
CA GLU A 286 34.94 2.59 3.79
C GLU A 286 33.68 3.18 4.46
N ASP A 287 33.58 2.96 5.77
CA ASP A 287 32.79 3.71 6.77
C ASP A 287 31.27 3.71 6.71
N THR A 288 30.62 2.78 5.99
CA THR A 288 29.15 2.73 6.02
C THR A 288 28.64 2.10 7.32
N THR A 289 28.15 3.00 8.18
CA THR A 289 27.37 2.83 9.41
C THR A 289 26.48 1.59 9.39
N ASP A 290 26.52 0.86 10.50
CA ASP A 290 25.80 -0.36 10.91
C ASP A 290 24.82 -1.05 9.93
N PRO A 291 24.80 -2.40 9.90
CA PRO A 291 23.81 -3.16 9.15
C PRO A 291 22.41 -2.80 9.64
N SER A 292 21.70 -1.96 8.89
CA SER A 292 20.36 -1.51 9.29
C SER A 292 19.42 -2.71 9.43
N ILE A 293 19.12 -3.04 10.68
CA ILE A 293 18.12 -4.04 11.08
C ILE A 293 16.69 -3.51 10.79
N ALA A 294 16.56 -2.29 10.29
CA ALA A 294 15.30 -1.65 9.95
C ALA A 294 15.17 -1.38 8.45
N LEU A 295 13.92 -1.33 7.99
CA LEU A 295 13.58 -0.93 6.64
C LEU A 295 13.99 0.52 6.42
N SER A 296 14.84 0.80 5.43
CA SER A 296 15.21 2.19 5.13
C SER A 296 13.98 3.03 4.81
N ARG A 297 14.02 4.33 5.14
CA ARG A 297 12.96 5.30 4.80
C ARG A 297 12.69 5.32 3.29
N VAL A 298 13.73 5.16 2.47
CA VAL A 298 13.64 5.09 1.00
C VAL A 298 12.94 3.80 0.58
N ASP A 299 13.36 2.65 1.13
CA ASP A 299 12.76 1.34 0.85
C ASP A 299 11.25 1.34 1.20
N ALA A 300 10.89 1.91 2.35
CA ALA A 300 9.50 2.00 2.80
C ALA A 300 8.63 2.83 1.85
N ARG A 301 9.16 3.98 1.37
CA ARG A 301 8.47 4.83 0.38
C ARG A 301 8.25 4.08 -0.93
N TRP A 302 9.30 3.46 -1.47
CA TRP A 302 9.20 2.68 -2.70
C TRP A 302 8.20 1.52 -2.59
N LEU A 303 8.28 0.71 -1.53
CA LEU A 303 7.31 -0.35 -1.28
C LEU A 303 5.88 0.18 -1.18
N PHE A 304 5.67 1.30 -0.49
CA PHE A 304 4.35 1.91 -0.39
C PHE A 304 3.79 2.34 -1.75
N TYR A 305 4.61 2.95 -2.61
CA TYR A 305 4.20 3.33 -3.97
C TYR A 305 3.96 2.12 -4.88
N LEU A 306 4.80 1.09 -4.79
CA LEU A 306 4.64 -0.17 -5.53
C LEU A 306 3.32 -0.85 -5.15
N LEU A 307 3.05 -0.97 -3.85
CA LEU A 307 1.79 -1.55 -3.35
C LEU A 307 0.57 -0.72 -3.73
N ALA A 308 0.70 0.61 -3.88
CA ALA A 308 -0.41 1.44 -4.32
C ALA A 308 -0.73 1.28 -5.81
N HIS A 309 0.27 1.02 -6.64
CA HIS A 309 0.08 0.75 -8.07
C HIS A 309 -0.32 -0.70 -8.36
N LEU A 310 0.00 -1.63 -7.46
CA LEU A 310 -0.34 -3.03 -7.62
C LEU A 310 -1.86 -3.24 -7.67
N ASP A 311 -2.34 -3.93 -8.70
CA ASP A 311 -3.77 -4.16 -8.92
C ASP A 311 -4.49 -4.83 -7.73
N SER A 312 -5.77 -4.50 -7.61
CA SER A 312 -6.67 -5.10 -6.62
C SER A 312 -6.95 -6.57 -6.94
N ASP A 313 -7.00 -6.89 -8.22
CA ASP A 313 -7.44 -8.18 -8.75
C ASP A 313 -6.27 -9.15 -8.93
N LEU A 314 -5.35 -9.17 -7.96
CA LEU A 314 -4.30 -10.19 -7.85
C LEU A 314 -4.95 -11.55 -7.56
N THR A 315 -5.46 -12.18 -8.60
CA THR A 315 -6.11 -13.49 -8.55
C THR A 315 -5.09 -14.63 -8.52
N GLY A 316 -3.85 -14.37 -8.93
CA GLY A 316 -2.79 -15.35 -8.94
C GLY A 316 -2.34 -15.74 -7.53
N ALA A 317 -2.34 -17.04 -7.27
CA ALA A 317 -1.90 -17.61 -5.99
C ALA A 317 -0.43 -17.27 -5.69
N LYS A 318 0.40 -17.09 -6.73
CA LYS A 318 1.83 -16.79 -6.61
C LYS A 318 2.05 -15.39 -6.03
N GLU A 319 1.38 -14.38 -6.57
CA GLU A 319 1.48 -12.98 -6.16
C GLU A 319 0.96 -12.80 -4.74
N MET A 320 -0.16 -13.46 -4.41
CA MET A 320 -0.70 -13.46 -3.06
C MET A 320 0.26 -14.14 -2.06
N SER A 321 0.90 -15.24 -2.46
CA SER A 321 1.92 -15.88 -1.62
C SER A 321 3.14 -14.97 -1.41
N LEU A 322 3.55 -14.21 -2.43
CA LEU A 322 4.65 -13.26 -2.36
C LEU A 322 4.33 -12.13 -1.38
N LEU A 323 3.14 -11.51 -1.46
CA LEU A 323 2.72 -10.44 -0.56
C LEU A 323 2.66 -10.92 0.90
N ARG A 324 2.18 -12.14 1.14
CA ARG A 324 2.16 -12.74 2.48
C ARG A 324 3.58 -12.98 3.00
N SER A 325 4.48 -13.47 2.16
CA SER A 325 5.89 -13.68 2.52
C SER A 325 6.60 -12.37 2.81
N LEU A 326 6.37 -11.32 2.01
CA LEU A 326 6.85 -9.97 2.28
C LEU A 326 6.36 -9.42 3.61
N ALA A 327 5.05 -9.51 3.88
CA ALA A 327 4.45 -9.06 5.13
C ALA A 327 5.06 -9.78 6.35
N ARG A 328 5.28 -11.10 6.26
CA ARG A 328 5.95 -11.87 7.32
C ARG A 328 7.40 -11.45 7.53
N VAL A 329 8.12 -11.16 6.46
CA VAL A 329 9.48 -10.62 6.52
C VAL A 329 9.48 -9.25 7.21
N CYS A 330 8.54 -8.36 6.91
CA CYS A 330 8.38 -7.08 7.62
C CYS A 330 8.12 -7.29 9.12
N VAL A 331 7.27 -8.25 9.51
CA VAL A 331 7.03 -8.58 10.92
C VAL A 331 8.29 -9.11 11.60
N SER A 332 9.04 -9.99 10.92
CA SER A 332 10.32 -10.50 11.41
C SER A 332 11.35 -9.37 11.58
N LEU A 333 11.38 -8.40 10.67
CA LEU A 333 12.24 -7.23 10.75
C LEU A 333 11.89 -6.34 11.95
N VAL A 334 10.59 -6.07 12.17
CA VAL A 334 10.12 -5.36 13.36
C VAL A 334 10.56 -6.08 14.62
N ARG A 335 10.34 -7.41 14.71
CA ARG A 335 10.77 -8.19 15.87
C ARG A 335 12.28 -8.08 16.11
N LYS A 336 13.12 -8.29 15.08
CA LYS A 336 14.58 -8.14 15.22
C LYS A 336 14.94 -6.74 15.68
N SER A 337 14.33 -5.70 15.10
CA SER A 337 14.58 -4.33 15.54
C SER A 337 14.21 -4.08 17.01
N LEU A 338 13.25 -4.82 17.57
CA LEU A 338 12.90 -4.76 19.00
C LEU A 338 13.90 -5.52 19.87
N ASP A 339 14.43 -6.64 19.39
CA ASP A 339 15.46 -7.42 20.09
C ASP A 339 16.76 -6.61 20.25
N HIS A 340 17.05 -5.72 19.30
CA HIS A 340 18.21 -4.82 19.31
C HIS A 340 18.01 -3.51 20.08
N LEU A 341 16.84 -3.25 20.68
CA LEU A 341 16.68 -2.06 21.52
C LEU A 341 17.65 -2.13 22.71
N PRO A 342 18.55 -1.15 22.87
CA PRO A 342 19.52 -1.16 23.96
C PRO A 342 18.78 -1.25 25.30
N GLU A 343 19.27 -2.11 26.19
CA GLU A 343 18.66 -2.36 27.52
C GLU A 343 18.51 -1.07 28.35
N ARG A 344 19.23 0.00 27.99
CA ARG A 344 19.14 1.34 28.58
C ARG A 344 17.72 1.92 28.57
N CYS A 345 16.92 1.68 27.53
CA CYS A 345 15.52 2.14 27.52
C CYS A 345 14.61 1.31 28.44
N LYS A 346 15.01 0.09 28.82
CA LYS A 346 14.21 -0.79 29.70
C LYS A 346 14.34 -0.39 31.17
N SER A 347 15.49 0.15 31.58
CA SER A 347 15.74 0.59 32.97
C SER A 347 15.12 1.94 33.31
N GLN A 348 14.96 2.85 32.34
CA GLN A 348 14.52 4.22 32.62
C GLN A 348 13.01 4.33 32.94
N ALA A 349 12.20 3.35 32.54
CA ALA A 349 10.77 3.30 32.87
C ALA A 349 10.46 2.79 34.29
N ALA A 350 11.44 2.28 35.03
CA ALA A 350 11.24 1.70 36.37
C ALA A 350 11.68 2.63 37.51
N ASP A 351 12.55 3.62 37.25
CA ASP A 351 13.20 4.45 38.27
C ASP A 351 12.72 5.92 38.31
N ASP A 352 11.74 6.30 37.47
CA ASP A 352 11.30 7.70 37.28
C ASP A 352 10.42 8.26 38.42
N ASP A 353 10.22 7.50 39.50
CA ASP A 353 9.37 7.93 40.62
C ASP A 353 10.14 8.64 41.75
N ASN A 354 11.49 8.77 41.71
CA ASN A 354 12.18 9.19 42.94
C ASN A 354 13.44 10.08 42.86
N ASN A 355 13.82 10.66 41.72
CA ASN A 355 15.00 11.54 41.71
C ASN A 355 14.79 12.84 40.92
N GLY A 356 14.39 13.89 41.64
CA GLY A 356 14.32 15.23 41.10
C GLY A 356 15.71 15.88 41.02
N GLY A 357 16.09 16.35 39.83
CA GLY A 357 16.83 17.61 39.74
C GLY A 357 18.27 17.59 39.21
N GLU A 358 18.62 16.74 38.25
CA GLU A 358 19.79 17.01 37.40
C GLU A 358 19.38 16.95 35.92
N GLU A 359 19.32 18.13 35.28
CA GLU A 359 19.18 18.31 33.83
C GLU A 359 20.45 17.78 33.15
N GLY A 360 20.56 16.46 32.99
CA GLY A 360 21.61 15.87 32.19
C GLY A 360 21.42 16.24 30.72
N GLU A 361 22.42 16.89 30.12
CA GLU A 361 22.50 17.13 28.68
C GLU A 361 22.31 15.80 27.94
N ILE A 362 21.15 15.63 27.31
CA ILE A 362 20.86 14.50 26.43
C ILE A 362 21.60 14.75 25.12
N ASN A 363 22.53 13.86 24.76
CA ASN A 363 23.27 13.97 23.51
C ASN A 363 22.32 13.86 22.30
N ASP A 364 22.29 14.88 21.44
CA ASP A 364 21.42 14.94 20.26
C ASP A 364 21.64 13.78 19.27
N GLU A 365 22.84 13.17 19.26
CA GLU A 365 23.21 12.07 18.35
C GLU A 365 22.45 10.76 18.65
N ASP A 366 22.20 10.46 19.93
CA ASP A 366 21.48 9.24 20.34
C ASP A 366 19.99 9.30 19.90
N ASN A 367 19.43 10.52 19.79
CA ASN A 367 18.05 10.74 19.37
C ASN A 367 17.85 10.48 17.87
N ALA A 368 18.79 10.90 17.02
CA ALA A 368 18.69 10.75 15.57
C ALA A 368 18.64 9.27 15.13
N MET A 369 19.48 8.42 15.75
CA MET A 369 19.49 6.97 15.46
C MET A 369 18.16 6.29 15.87
N GLY A 370 17.55 6.76 16.95
CA GLY A 370 16.25 6.29 17.40
C GLY A 370 15.12 6.60 16.41
N GLU A 371 15.14 7.80 15.81
CA GLU A 371 14.12 8.24 14.85
C GLU A 371 14.11 7.37 13.59
N ASP A 372 15.27 7.06 13.02
CA ASP A 372 15.34 6.26 11.80
C ASP A 372 14.92 4.80 12.02
N LEU A 373 15.26 4.22 13.18
CA LEU A 373 14.80 2.90 13.57
C LEU A 373 13.26 2.88 13.72
N GLN A 374 12.69 3.93 14.32
CA GLN A 374 11.25 4.09 14.45
C GLN A 374 10.56 4.31 13.10
N ALA A 375 11.16 5.08 12.20
CA ALA A 375 10.65 5.28 10.85
C ALA A 375 10.61 3.97 10.07
N GLY A 376 11.67 3.16 10.15
CA GLY A 376 11.72 1.84 9.51
C GLY A 376 10.68 0.86 10.06
N ARG A 377 10.49 0.83 11.39
CA ARG A 377 9.41 0.04 12.01
C ARG A 377 8.03 0.48 11.54
N THR A 378 7.81 1.79 11.48
CA THR A 378 6.55 2.37 11.01
C THR A 378 6.30 1.97 9.55
N GLY A 379 7.33 2.03 8.69
CA GLY A 379 7.28 1.56 7.31
C GLY A 379 6.87 0.08 7.20
N CYS A 380 7.45 -0.81 8.02
CA CYS A 380 7.04 -2.21 8.06
C CYS A 380 5.57 -2.41 8.43
N TRP A 381 5.07 -1.65 9.42
CA TRP A 381 3.66 -1.71 9.80
C TRP A 381 2.74 -1.17 8.71
N MET A 382 3.12 -0.10 8.03
CA MET A 382 2.37 0.43 6.89
C MET A 382 2.26 -0.60 5.77
N VAL A 383 3.36 -1.28 5.42
CA VAL A 383 3.37 -2.36 4.42
C VAL A 383 2.45 -3.50 4.83
N LEU A 384 2.54 -3.97 6.07
CA LEU A 384 1.66 -5.04 6.57
C LEU A 384 0.18 -4.65 6.48
N VAL A 385 -0.19 -3.46 6.97
CA VAL A 385 -1.60 -3.03 6.97
C VAL A 385 -2.10 -2.74 5.56
N ALA A 386 -1.26 -2.24 4.66
CA ALA A 386 -1.59 -2.11 3.24
C ALA A 386 -1.94 -3.47 2.63
N VAL A 387 -1.13 -4.51 2.90
CA VAL A 387 -1.38 -5.88 2.41
C VAL A 387 -2.69 -6.45 2.97
N ILE A 388 -2.94 -6.27 4.26
CA ILE A 388 -4.16 -6.78 4.91
C ILE A 388 -5.41 -6.08 4.38
N SER A 389 -5.35 -4.77 4.21
CA SER A 389 -6.52 -3.95 3.89
C SER A 389 -6.99 -4.08 2.44
N VAL A 390 -6.05 -4.10 1.49
CA VAL A 390 -6.40 -4.17 0.07
C VAL A 390 -6.76 -5.59 -0.35
N TRP A 391 -6.03 -6.60 0.14
CA TRP A 391 -6.20 -7.99 -0.31
C TRP A 391 -6.82 -8.92 0.75
N GLY A 392 -7.43 -8.36 1.80
CA GLY A 392 -8.25 -9.10 2.77
C GLY A 392 -7.51 -10.12 3.64
N GLN A 393 -6.20 -9.99 3.81
CA GLN A 393 -5.35 -10.98 4.51
C GLN A 393 -5.37 -10.81 6.04
N ILE A 394 -6.55 -10.81 6.66
CA ILE A 394 -6.75 -10.49 8.09
C ILE A 394 -5.97 -11.42 9.03
N ASP A 395 -5.74 -12.67 8.61
CA ASP A 395 -4.99 -13.68 9.36
C ASP A 395 -3.53 -13.27 9.64
N LEU A 396 -2.91 -12.49 8.74
CA LEU A 396 -1.55 -11.96 8.95
C LEU A 396 -1.45 -11.07 10.19
N TRP A 397 -2.52 -10.37 10.58
CA TRP A 397 -2.52 -9.57 11.80
C TRP A 397 -2.45 -10.44 13.05
N LEU A 398 -3.21 -11.54 13.06
CA LEU A 398 -3.19 -12.51 14.16
C LEU A 398 -1.83 -13.21 14.24
N GLU A 399 -1.24 -13.56 13.09
CA GLU A 399 0.10 -14.11 13.00
C GLU A 399 1.15 -13.13 13.55
N ALA A 400 1.08 -11.85 13.18
CA ALA A 400 2.00 -10.82 13.68
C ALA A 400 1.90 -10.65 15.19
N ASN A 401 0.67 -10.61 15.73
CA ASN A 401 0.43 -10.55 17.17
C ASN A 401 1.04 -11.76 17.90
N ALA A 402 0.81 -12.97 17.37
CA ALA A 402 1.35 -14.20 17.95
C ALA A 402 2.89 -14.25 17.92
N ARG A 403 3.51 -13.77 16.83
CA ARG A 403 4.98 -13.68 16.68
C ARG A 403 5.61 -12.68 17.64
N LEU A 404 4.96 -11.56 17.95
CA LEU A 404 5.47 -10.57 18.90
C LEU A 404 5.36 -11.01 20.35
N HIS A 405 4.30 -11.71 20.73
CA HIS A 405 4.13 -12.24 22.09
C HIS A 405 5.05 -13.43 22.42
N GLY A 406 5.94 -13.86 21.51
CA GLY A 406 6.84 -14.99 21.73
C GLY A 406 6.13 -16.34 21.90
N SER A 407 4.81 -16.40 21.71
CA SER A 407 4.01 -17.62 21.86
C SER A 407 4.19 -18.58 20.69
N PHE A 408 4.86 -18.14 19.62
CA PHE A 408 5.33 -19.02 18.55
C PHE A 408 6.64 -19.69 18.99
N HIS A 409 6.53 -20.83 19.67
CA HIS A 409 7.67 -21.73 19.85
C HIS A 409 8.27 -22.04 18.47
N HIS A 410 9.54 -21.69 18.28
CA HIS A 410 10.35 -21.87 17.06
C HIS A 410 10.61 -23.34 16.68
N GLY A 411 9.70 -24.27 17.01
CA GLY A 411 9.84 -25.69 16.73
C GLY A 411 9.73 -26.07 15.25
N GLU A 412 9.20 -25.18 14.41
CA GLU A 412 9.25 -25.30 12.96
C GLU A 412 10.20 -24.24 12.42
N SER A 413 11.46 -24.63 12.21
CA SER A 413 12.32 -23.99 11.23
C SER A 413 11.54 -23.99 9.91
N VAL A 414 11.02 -22.83 9.53
CA VAL A 414 10.48 -22.63 8.18
C VAL A 414 11.69 -22.76 7.27
N ASP A 415 11.87 -23.94 6.69
CA ASP A 415 12.89 -24.25 5.72
C ASP A 415 12.59 -23.42 4.46
N THR A 416 13.06 -22.18 4.44
CA THR A 416 12.94 -21.25 3.31
C THR A 416 13.74 -21.72 2.10
N SER A 417 14.52 -22.80 2.24
CA SER A 417 15.32 -23.45 1.21
C SER A 417 14.49 -24.10 0.09
N ASN A 418 13.18 -24.33 0.28
CA ASN A 418 12.32 -25.00 -0.71
C ASN A 418 11.52 -24.09 -1.66
N TYR A 419 11.82 -22.79 -1.72
CA TYR A 419 11.27 -21.89 -2.74
C TYR A 419 12.34 -21.48 -3.75
N GLU A 420 12.89 -22.44 -4.50
CA GLU A 420 13.51 -22.15 -5.79
C GLU A 420 12.39 -21.88 -6.81
N PHE A 421 12.26 -20.62 -7.23
CA PHE A 421 11.28 -20.13 -8.21
C PHE A 421 11.92 -19.80 -9.55
#